data_AF-A0A260Q0E9-F1
#
_entry.id   AF-A0A260Q0E9-F1
#
_cell.length_a   1.000
_cell.length_b   1.000
_cell.length_c   1.000
_cell.angle_alpha   90.00
_cell.angle_beta   90.00
_cell.angle_gamma   90.00
#
_symmetry.space_group_name_H-M   'P 1'
#
loop_
_entity.id
_entity.type
_entity.pdbx_description
1 polymer ?
#
loop_
_entity_poly.entity_id
_entity_poly.type
_entity_poly.pdbx_seq_one_letter_code
_entity_poly.pdbx_strand_id
1 'polypeptide(L)'
;MESIGEPTPGEARAALDDIDRVQRAVRDTPWPVWLYPVNGVLLAMFALTALLDSWLAFLGVAAVIIAVNVVTGYRMGTPWALPTDRGFLVCVALSGFCAALAQAVGDPSGPAWPVVLLAAAATTTYSIGSILHYRSTRR
;
A
#
# COMPACT_ATOMS: atom_id res chain seq x y z
N MET A 1 -19.76 40.76 -19.45
CA MET A 1 -19.73 39.49 -18.71
C MET A 1 -20.26 38.43 -19.65
N GLU A 2 -19.39 37.62 -20.24
CA GLU A 2 -19.83 36.47 -21.03
C GLU A 2 -20.52 35.49 -20.08
N SER A 3 -21.80 35.20 -20.37
CA SER A 3 -22.52 34.08 -19.77
C SER A 3 -21.85 32.81 -20.26
N ILE A 4 -21.02 32.19 -19.42
CA ILE A 4 -20.52 30.84 -19.69
C ILE A 4 -21.77 29.96 -19.69
N GLY A 5 -22.21 29.54 -20.88
CA GLY A 5 -23.39 28.69 -21.03
C GLY A 5 -23.23 27.41 -20.21
N GLU A 6 -24.34 26.87 -19.72
CA GLU A 6 -24.34 25.61 -18.98
C GLU A 6 -23.71 24.51 -19.86
N PRO A 7 -22.66 23.80 -19.39
CA PRO A 7 -21.98 22.81 -20.20
C PRO A 7 -22.94 21.72 -20.64
N THR A 8 -22.85 21.33 -21.90
CA THR A 8 -23.63 20.20 -22.40
C THR A 8 -23.23 18.93 -21.64
N PRO A 9 -24.11 17.91 -21.56
CA PRO A 9 -23.75 16.64 -20.95
C PRO A 9 -22.52 15.96 -21.58
N GLY A 10 -22.22 16.25 -22.86
CA GLY A 10 -21.02 15.77 -23.53
C GLY A 10 -19.75 16.47 -23.04
N GLU A 11 -19.77 17.80 -22.93
CA GLU A 11 -18.66 18.59 -22.40
C GLU A 11 -18.38 18.28 -20.94
N ALA A 12 -19.44 18.08 -20.13
CA ALA A 12 -19.30 17.67 -18.73
C ALA A 12 -18.62 16.30 -18.60
N ARG A 13 -18.99 15.31 -19.43
CA ARG A 13 -18.33 13.99 -19.43
C ARG A 13 -16.87 14.08 -19.86
N ALA A 14 -16.58 14.81 -20.93
CA ALA A 14 -15.21 14.99 -21.41
C ALA A 14 -14.31 15.66 -20.35
N ALA A 15 -14.83 16.67 -19.63
CA ALA A 15 -14.11 17.30 -18.54
C ALA A 15 -13.85 16.34 -17.36
N LEU A 16 -14.82 15.49 -17.01
CA LEU A 16 -14.65 14.47 -15.96
C LEU A 16 -13.62 13.40 -16.37
N ASP A 17 -13.65 12.95 -17.62
CA ASP A 17 -12.68 11.98 -18.15
C ASP A 17 -11.25 12.57 -18.14
N ASP A 18 -11.10 13.86 -18.44
CA ASP A 18 -9.81 14.54 -18.36
C ASP A 18 -9.29 14.65 -16.92
N ILE A 19 -10.16 15.04 -15.98
CA ILE A 19 -9.81 15.09 -14.54
C ILE A 19 -9.38 13.70 -14.05
N ASP A 20 -10.13 12.66 -14.39
CA ASP A 20 -9.84 11.29 -14.01
C ASP A 20 -8.50 10.81 -14.62
N ARG A 21 -8.22 11.15 -15.88
CA ARG A 21 -6.91 10.92 -16.51
C ARG A 21 -5.77 11.61 -15.75
N VAL A 22 -5.92 12.88 -15.40
CA VAL A 22 -4.90 13.64 -14.63
C VAL A 22 -4.70 13.05 -13.24
N GLN A 23 -5.78 12.67 -12.56
CA GLN A 23 -5.70 12.03 -11.24
C GLN A 23 -4.98 10.69 -11.30
N ARG A 24 -5.22 9.86 -12.32
CA ARG A 24 -4.48 8.61 -12.53
C ARG A 24 -3.00 8.86 -12.77
N ALA A 25 -2.66 9.84 -13.62
CA ALA A 25 -1.26 10.18 -13.90
C ALA A 25 -0.49 10.55 -12.62
N VAL A 26 -1.14 11.26 -11.69
CA VAL A 26 -0.56 11.58 -10.38
C VAL A 26 -0.45 10.34 -9.49
N ARG A 27 -1.49 9.51 -9.43
CA ARG A 27 -1.53 8.30 -8.57
C ARG A 27 -0.56 7.21 -8.99
N ASP A 28 -0.36 7.05 -10.29
CA ASP A 28 0.52 6.03 -10.87
C ASP A 28 1.95 6.54 -11.06
N THR A 29 2.35 7.56 -10.30
CA THR A 29 3.74 8.01 -10.23
C THR A 29 4.60 6.88 -9.67
N PRO A 30 5.72 6.52 -10.31
CA PRO A 30 6.59 5.46 -9.83
C PRO A 30 7.15 5.78 -8.44
N TRP A 31 7.01 4.84 -7.52
CA TRP A 31 7.59 4.96 -6.19
C TRP A 31 9.12 4.82 -6.21
N PRO A 32 9.83 5.40 -5.22
CA PRO A 32 11.24 5.10 -5.00
C PRO A 32 11.46 3.60 -4.88
N VAL A 33 12.43 3.06 -5.65
CA VAL A 33 12.64 1.61 -5.77
C VAL A 33 12.90 0.95 -4.42
N TRP A 34 13.52 1.65 -3.48
CA TRP A 34 13.79 1.16 -2.14
C TRP A 34 12.53 1.00 -1.27
N LEU A 35 11.44 1.71 -1.58
CA LEU A 35 10.21 1.68 -0.76
C LEU A 35 9.53 0.31 -0.84
N TYR A 36 9.61 -0.37 -1.98
CA TYR A 36 9.05 -1.71 -2.17
C TYR A 36 9.64 -2.75 -1.19
N PRO A 37 10.96 -3.02 -1.18
CA PRO A 37 11.52 -3.97 -0.23
C PRO A 37 11.36 -3.51 1.22
N VAL A 38 11.41 -2.19 1.51
CA VAL A 38 11.20 -1.68 2.87
C VAL A 38 9.79 -1.98 3.39
N ASN A 39 8.74 -1.72 2.61
CA ASN A 39 7.38 -2.06 3.02
C ASN A 39 7.17 -3.57 3.19
N GLY A 40 7.78 -4.39 2.32
CA GLY A 40 7.76 -5.84 2.47
C GLY A 40 8.35 -6.30 3.80
N VAL A 41 9.54 -5.79 4.15
CA VAL A 41 10.20 -6.09 5.44
C VAL A 41 9.39 -5.56 6.62
N LEU A 42 8.86 -4.33 6.54
CA LEU A 42 8.05 -3.75 7.61
C LEU A 42 6.76 -4.55 7.86
N LEU A 43 6.10 -5.06 6.81
CA LEU A 43 4.95 -5.94 6.94
C LEU A 43 5.32 -7.28 7.60
N ALA A 44 6.48 -7.85 7.26
CA ALA A 44 7.00 -9.03 7.91
C ALA A 44 7.24 -8.78 9.41
N MET A 45 7.93 -7.69 9.73
CA MET A 45 8.19 -7.29 11.13
C MET A 45 6.89 -7.05 11.88
N PHE A 46 5.91 -6.40 11.25
CA PHE A 46 4.60 -6.17 11.84
C PHE A 46 3.91 -7.50 12.13
N ALA A 47 3.90 -8.46 11.21
CA ALA A 47 3.37 -9.79 11.47
C ALA A 47 4.09 -10.51 12.62
N LEU A 48 5.42 -10.40 12.69
CA LEU A 48 6.25 -11.03 13.72
C LEU A 48 6.06 -10.42 15.12
N THR A 49 5.49 -9.21 15.26
CA THR A 49 5.17 -8.66 16.60
C THR A 49 4.18 -9.52 17.35
N ALA A 50 3.41 -10.38 16.68
CA ALA A 50 2.48 -11.31 17.32
C ALA A 50 3.17 -12.35 18.22
N LEU A 51 4.48 -12.55 18.05
CA LEU A 51 5.29 -13.42 18.91
C LEU A 51 5.87 -12.67 20.11
N LEU A 52 5.65 -11.36 20.19
CA LEU A 52 6.14 -10.51 21.26
C LEU A 52 4.99 -10.23 22.22
N ASP A 53 5.22 -10.39 23.51
CA ASP A 53 4.32 -9.88 24.55
C ASP A 53 4.56 -8.38 24.78
N SER A 54 4.39 -7.58 23.71
CA SER A 54 4.71 -6.14 23.72
C SER A 54 3.85 -5.34 22.75
N TRP A 55 2.83 -4.67 23.31
CA TRP A 55 2.03 -3.68 22.58
C TRP A 55 2.86 -2.51 22.05
N LEU A 56 3.96 -2.17 22.73
CA LEU A 56 4.90 -1.13 22.29
C LEU A 56 5.61 -1.52 20.99
N ALA A 57 5.99 -2.79 20.84
CA ALA A 57 6.59 -3.28 19.60
C ALA A 57 5.59 -3.20 18.44
N PHE A 58 4.35 -3.63 18.67
CA PHE A 58 3.26 -3.52 17.70
C PHE A 58 3.05 -2.07 17.24
N LEU A 59 2.84 -1.15 18.18
CA LEU A 59 2.62 0.27 17.86
C LEU A 59 3.86 0.92 17.24
N GLY A 60 5.05 0.54 17.69
CA GLY A 60 6.31 1.03 17.14
C GLY A 60 6.47 0.69 15.67
N VAL A 61 6.26 -0.58 15.29
CA VAL A 61 6.34 -0.99 13.89
C VAL A 61 5.23 -0.35 13.05
N ALA A 62 3.99 -0.26 13.57
CA ALA A 62 2.89 0.44 12.90
C ALA A 62 3.24 1.92 12.64
N ALA A 63 3.79 2.61 13.64
CA ALA A 63 4.21 4.00 13.51
C ALA A 63 5.32 4.17 12.46
N VAL A 64 6.29 3.25 12.39
CA VAL A 64 7.34 3.27 11.35
C VAL A 64 6.75 3.06 9.96
N ILE A 65 5.81 2.12 9.78
CA ILE A 65 5.11 1.92 8.50
C ILE A 65 4.43 3.21 8.06
N ILE A 66 3.65 3.82 8.95
CA ILE A 66 2.94 5.07 8.66
C ILE A 66 3.93 6.17 8.33
N ALA A 67 4.96 6.38 9.16
CA ALA A 67 5.95 7.43 8.97
C ALA A 67 6.69 7.29 7.63
N VAL A 68 7.18 6.10 7.29
CA VAL A 68 7.90 5.85 6.03
C VAL A 68 7.00 6.15 4.82
N ASN A 69 5.75 5.69 4.83
CA ASN A 69 4.83 5.88 3.71
C ASN A 69 4.35 7.34 3.61
N VAL A 70 4.00 7.97 4.73
CA VAL A 70 3.56 9.38 4.76
C VAL A 70 4.68 10.32 4.33
N VAL A 71 5.88 10.19 4.89
CA VAL A 71 7.04 11.04 4.51
C VAL A 71 7.39 10.86 3.04
N THR A 72 7.39 9.62 2.55
CA THR A 72 7.71 9.36 1.14
C THR A 72 6.62 9.89 0.23
N GLY A 73 5.34 9.70 0.58
CA GLY A 73 4.22 10.23 -0.16
C GLY A 73 4.21 11.76 -0.22
N TYR A 74 4.55 12.46 0.88
CA TYR A 74 4.75 13.92 0.84
C TYR A 74 5.90 14.34 -0.08
N ARG A 75 7.02 13.59 -0.10
CA ARG A 75 8.14 13.85 -1.01
C ARG A 75 7.78 13.62 -2.48
N MET A 76 6.83 12.73 -2.76
CA MET A 76 6.30 12.49 -4.10
C MET A 76 5.15 13.44 -4.50
N GLY A 77 4.67 14.29 -3.58
CA GLY A 77 3.51 15.15 -3.80
C GLY A 77 2.16 14.42 -3.73
N THR A 78 2.15 13.17 -3.28
CA THR A 78 1.00 12.26 -3.33
C THR A 78 0.83 11.45 -2.03
N PRO A 79 0.74 12.10 -0.84
CA PRO A 79 0.77 11.43 0.47
C PRO A 79 -0.30 10.36 0.68
N TRP A 80 -1.43 10.47 -0.03
CA TRP A 80 -2.60 9.59 0.12
C TRP A 80 -3.02 8.94 -1.19
N ALA A 81 -2.18 9.00 -2.23
CA ALA A 81 -2.49 8.37 -3.49
C ALA A 81 -2.35 6.84 -3.37
N LEU A 82 -3.43 6.14 -3.65
CA LEU A 82 -3.40 4.70 -3.87
C LEU A 82 -3.12 4.43 -5.36
N PRO A 83 -2.19 3.52 -5.68
CA PRO A 83 -1.98 3.08 -7.05
C PRO A 83 -3.25 2.47 -7.65
N THR A 84 -3.41 2.60 -8.97
CA THR A 84 -4.61 2.08 -9.66
C THR A 84 -4.46 0.62 -10.13
N ASP A 85 -3.24 0.07 -10.09
CA ASP A 85 -2.97 -1.30 -10.50
C ASP A 85 -3.70 -2.32 -9.61
N ARG A 86 -4.72 -2.98 -10.17
CA ARG A 86 -5.56 -3.95 -9.45
C ARG A 86 -4.76 -5.13 -8.93
N GLY A 87 -3.73 -5.56 -9.67
CA GLY A 87 -2.86 -6.66 -9.26
C GLY A 87 -2.10 -6.33 -7.99
N PHE A 88 -1.52 -5.13 -7.93
CA PHE A 88 -0.88 -4.60 -6.74
C PHE A 88 -1.84 -4.49 -5.57
N LEU A 89 -3.03 -3.90 -5.76
CA LEU A 89 -4.01 -3.73 -4.69
C LEU A 89 -4.47 -5.08 -4.11
N VAL A 90 -4.72 -6.09 -4.95
CA VAL A 90 -5.04 -7.45 -4.48
C VAL A 90 -3.89 -8.04 -3.68
N CYS A 91 -2.65 -7.89 -4.16
CA CYS A 91 -1.47 -8.38 -3.44
C CYS A 91 -1.27 -7.67 -2.09
N VAL A 92 -1.50 -6.36 -2.02
CA VAL A 92 -1.45 -5.58 -0.77
C VAL A 92 -2.53 -6.03 0.20
N ALA A 93 -3.75 -6.27 -0.28
CA ALA A 93 -4.84 -6.77 0.55
C ALA A 93 -4.54 -8.16 1.12
N LEU A 94 -4.02 -9.09 0.29
CA LEU A 94 -3.58 -10.41 0.73
C LEU A 94 -2.44 -10.32 1.76
N SER A 95 -1.48 -9.44 1.53
CA SER A 95 -0.37 -9.22 2.45
C SER A 95 -0.86 -8.72 3.81
N GLY A 96 -1.74 -7.71 3.81
CA GLY A 96 -2.38 -7.19 5.02
C GLY A 96 -3.22 -8.25 5.74
N PHE A 97 -3.93 -9.09 4.99
CA PHE A 97 -4.70 -10.21 5.55
C PHE A 97 -3.78 -11.23 6.25
N CYS A 98 -2.66 -11.61 5.64
CA CYS A 98 -1.67 -12.49 6.28
C CYS A 98 -1.10 -11.87 7.56
N ALA A 99 -0.76 -10.59 7.55
CA ALA A 99 -0.25 -9.89 8.73
C ALA A 99 -1.30 -9.80 9.86
N ALA A 100 -2.56 -9.51 9.52
CA ALA A 100 -3.66 -9.49 10.49
C ALA A 100 -3.94 -10.88 11.07
N LEU A 101 -3.93 -11.91 10.24
CA LEU A 101 -4.09 -13.29 10.68
C LEU A 101 -2.95 -13.72 11.61
N ALA A 102 -1.71 -13.27 11.34
CA ALA A 102 -0.58 -13.51 12.22
C ALA A 102 -0.80 -12.93 13.62
N GLN A 103 -1.36 -11.72 13.72
CA GLN A 103 -1.75 -11.13 15.01
C GLN A 103 -2.87 -11.90 15.70
N ALA A 104 -3.85 -12.41 14.94
CA ALA A 104 -4.99 -13.12 15.49
C ALA A 104 -4.66 -14.52 16.02
N VAL A 105 -3.69 -15.21 15.40
CA VAL A 105 -3.29 -16.57 15.78
C VAL A 105 -2.00 -16.63 16.59
N GLY A 106 -1.33 -15.49 16.76
CA GLY A 106 -0.05 -15.40 17.46
C GLY A 106 -0.21 -15.68 18.94
N ASP A 107 0.65 -16.56 19.45
CA ASP A 107 0.78 -16.87 20.88
C ASP A 107 2.27 -16.83 21.23
N PRO A 108 2.72 -15.87 22.09
CA PRO A 108 4.12 -15.78 22.52
C PRO A 108 4.64 -17.03 23.24
N SER A 109 3.75 -17.84 23.83
CA SER A 109 4.10 -19.11 24.50
C SER A 109 3.92 -20.33 23.59
N GLY A 110 3.38 -20.12 22.38
CA GLY A 110 3.04 -21.18 21.44
C GLY A 110 4.12 -21.43 20.38
N PRO A 111 3.85 -22.35 19.43
CA PRO A 111 4.75 -22.58 18.30
C PRO A 111 4.86 -21.33 17.42
N ALA A 112 6.07 -20.85 17.15
CA ALA A 112 6.30 -19.66 16.32
C ALA A 112 6.06 -19.86 14.82
N TRP A 113 6.11 -21.11 14.34
CA TRP A 113 6.10 -21.43 12.91
C TRP A 113 4.86 -20.91 12.13
N PRO A 114 3.62 -20.88 12.68
CA PRO A 114 2.47 -20.36 11.94
C PRO A 114 2.61 -18.87 11.64
N VAL A 115 3.07 -18.10 12.64
CA VAL A 115 3.32 -16.65 12.49
C VAL A 115 4.45 -16.40 11.50
N VAL A 116 5.53 -17.19 11.55
CA VAL A 116 6.64 -17.08 10.59
C VAL A 116 6.18 -17.36 9.16
N LEU A 117 5.35 -18.39 8.94
CA LEU A 117 4.78 -18.69 7.62
C LEU A 117 3.87 -17.55 7.12
N LEU A 118 3.04 -16.98 8.00
CA LEU A 118 2.18 -15.85 7.64
C LEU A 118 2.98 -14.59 7.33
N ALA A 119 4.05 -14.30 8.08
CA ALA A 119 4.98 -13.21 7.80
C ALA A 119 5.70 -13.40 6.44
N ALA A 120 6.13 -14.63 6.14
CA ALA A 120 6.72 -14.96 4.84
C ALA A 120 5.70 -14.82 3.70
N ALA A 121 4.46 -15.28 3.89
CA ALA A 121 3.38 -15.11 2.92
C ALA A 121 3.03 -13.64 2.68
N ALA A 122 2.95 -12.83 3.74
CA ALA A 122 2.73 -11.39 3.66
C ALA A 122 3.83 -10.69 2.83
N THR A 123 5.09 -11.00 3.12
CA THR A 123 6.24 -10.43 2.41
C THR A 123 6.26 -10.85 0.93
N THR A 124 6.00 -12.13 0.67
CA THR A 124 6.02 -12.69 -0.69
C THR A 124 4.92 -12.10 -1.55
N THR A 125 3.68 -12.08 -1.05
CA THR A 125 2.54 -11.48 -1.76
C THR A 125 2.76 -9.99 -2.02
N TYR A 126 3.24 -9.24 -1.03
CA TYR A 126 3.59 -7.82 -1.21
C TYR A 126 4.69 -7.63 -2.27
N SER A 127 5.71 -8.49 -2.29
CA SER A 127 6.80 -8.43 -3.27
C SER A 127 6.33 -8.73 -4.70
N ILE A 128 5.42 -9.69 -4.86
CA ILE A 128 4.78 -9.96 -6.16
C ILE A 128 4.00 -8.71 -6.62
N GLY A 129 3.17 -8.14 -5.74
CA GLY A 129 2.46 -6.89 -6.03
C GLY A 129 3.41 -5.76 -6.42
N SER A 130 4.51 -5.61 -5.67
CA SER A 130 5.53 -4.58 -5.93
C SER A 130 6.12 -4.67 -7.33
N ILE A 131 6.36 -5.89 -7.82
CA ILE A 131 6.83 -6.12 -9.20
C ILE A 131 5.75 -5.71 -10.21
N LEU A 132 4.48 -6.00 -9.95
CA LEU A 132 3.37 -5.61 -10.82
C LEU A 132 3.25 -4.08 -10.91
N HIS A 133 3.24 -3.38 -9.76
CA HIS A 133 3.19 -1.93 -9.71
C HIS A 133 4.41 -1.26 -10.35
N TYR A 134 5.61 -1.77 -10.07
CA TYR A 134 6.83 -1.26 -10.69
C TYR A 134 6.80 -1.39 -12.22
N ARG A 135 6.21 -2.46 -12.74
CA ARG A 135 6.03 -2.66 -14.18
C ARG A 135 4.92 -1.79 -14.76
N SER A 136 3.83 -1.57 -14.04
CA SER A 136 2.70 -0.74 -14.52
C SER A 136 3.08 0.73 -14.67
N THR A 137 3.95 1.24 -13.78
CA THR A 137 4.42 2.64 -13.78
C THR A 137 5.57 2.94 -14.76
N ARG A 138 6.04 1.92 -15.50
CA ARG A 138 7.15 2.05 -16.49
C ARG A 138 6.76 1.65 -17.91
N ARG A 139 5.48 1.36 -18.16
CA ARG A 139 4.93 1.16 -19.51
C ARG A 139 4.44 2.49 -20.05
#